data_AF-A0A1H7GY28-F1
#
_entry.id   AF-A0A1H7GY28-F1
#
_cell.length_a   1.000
_cell.length_b   1.000
_cell.length_c   1.000
_cell.angle_alpha   90.00
_cell.angle_beta   90.00
_cell.angle_gamma   90.00
#
_symmetry.space_group_name_H-M   'P 1'
#
loop_
_entity.id
_entity.type
_entity.pdbx_description
1 polymer ?
#
loop_
_entity_poly.entity_id
_entity_poly.type
_entity_poly.pdbx_seq_one_letter_code
_entity_poly.pdbx_strand_id
1 'polypeptide(L)'
;MRRAPGGGHLTSGPDAPTLVDRRTSGRRPELSEENAATTGPDPDDAVLLFVGGPLDGRVQIREARHGDPLPTVTHVHLHGGPKVVHRYDLEPIADGVGVYNLRPPVRRPARDESVAD
;
A
#
# COMPACT_ATOMS: atom_id res chain seq x y z
N MET A 1 -52.69 -53.41 10.31
CA MET A 1 -51.83 -52.28 10.73
C MET A 1 -51.61 -51.39 9.51
N ARG A 2 -51.94 -50.09 9.60
CA ARG A 2 -51.78 -49.09 8.53
C ARG A 2 -50.81 -48.00 9.03
N ARG A 3 -49.79 -47.66 8.24
CA ARG A 3 -49.44 -46.31 7.73
C ARG A 3 -47.98 -46.28 7.28
N ALA A 4 -47.79 -45.75 6.06
CA ALA A 4 -46.54 -45.34 5.46
C ALA A 4 -46.05 -43.99 6.01
N PRO A 5 -44.80 -43.61 5.70
CA PRO A 5 -44.51 -42.36 4.99
C PRO A 5 -43.52 -42.64 3.81
N GLY A 6 -43.57 -42.08 2.59
CA GLY A 6 -43.86 -40.71 2.14
C GLY A 6 -42.73 -39.77 2.58
N GLY A 7 -41.83 -39.19 1.78
CA GLY A 7 -41.71 -38.96 0.34
C GLY A 7 -40.97 -37.61 0.14
N GLY A 8 -40.15 -37.49 -0.90
CA GLY A 8 -39.52 -36.24 -1.40
C GLY A 8 -38.13 -35.91 -0.82
N HIS A 9 -37.14 -35.42 -1.57
CA HIS A 9 -37.18 -34.61 -2.79
C HIS A 9 -35.81 -34.59 -3.50
N LEU A 10 -35.86 -34.70 -4.83
CA LEU A 10 -35.06 -34.14 -5.97
C LEU A 10 -33.73 -33.40 -5.61
N THR A 11 -32.62 -33.45 -6.37
CA THR A 11 -32.48 -33.04 -7.78
C THR A 11 -31.14 -33.48 -8.41
N SER A 12 -31.20 -33.84 -9.70
CA SER A 12 -30.26 -33.61 -10.82
C SER A 12 -28.78 -33.23 -10.55
N GLY A 13 -27.88 -33.99 -11.16
CA GLY A 13 -26.52 -33.55 -11.54
C GLY A 13 -26.14 -34.17 -12.90
N PRO A 14 -25.65 -33.39 -13.88
CA PRO A 14 -25.41 -33.84 -15.25
C PRO A 14 -24.07 -34.58 -15.42
N ASP A 15 -23.99 -35.37 -16.49
CA ASP A 15 -22.77 -35.88 -17.11
C ASP A 15 -21.63 -34.86 -17.09
N ALA A 16 -20.49 -35.24 -16.52
CA ALA A 16 -19.23 -34.54 -16.73
C ALA A 16 -18.43 -35.29 -17.81
N PRO A 17 -18.12 -34.64 -18.94
CA PRO A 17 -17.42 -35.28 -20.05
C PRO A 17 -15.95 -35.51 -19.75
N THR A 18 -15.43 -36.52 -20.43
CA THR A 18 -14.06 -36.99 -20.47
C THR A 18 -13.07 -35.89 -20.86
N LEU A 19 -11.95 -35.90 -20.14
CA LEU A 19 -10.71 -35.15 -20.34
C LEU A 19 -10.19 -35.26 -21.79
N VAL A 20 -10.32 -34.20 -22.58
CA VAL A 20 -9.42 -33.87 -23.69
C VAL A 20 -9.29 -32.36 -23.80
N ASP A 21 -8.09 -31.83 -23.57
CA ASP A 21 -7.56 -30.79 -24.44
C ASP A 21 -6.04 -30.91 -24.55
N ARG A 22 -5.57 -31.04 -25.80
CA ARG A 22 -4.16 -31.05 -26.19
C ARG A 22 -3.91 -29.78 -27.00
N ARG A 23 -2.91 -29.01 -26.56
CA ARG A 23 -2.12 -28.00 -27.31
C ARG A 23 -2.93 -26.74 -27.66
N THR A 24 -2.43 -25.52 -27.49
CA THR A 24 -1.13 -25.00 -27.91
C THR A 24 -0.95 -23.57 -27.38
N SER A 25 0.29 -23.19 -27.06
CA SER A 25 0.89 -21.87 -27.27
C SER A 25 0.10 -20.59 -26.94
N GLY A 26 0.56 -19.85 -25.95
CA GLY A 26 0.21 -18.45 -25.80
C GLY A 26 0.90 -17.84 -24.60
N ARG A 27 2.13 -17.37 -24.79
CA ARG A 27 2.85 -16.46 -23.91
C ARG A 27 1.90 -15.40 -23.35
N ARG A 28 1.44 -15.59 -22.12
CA ARG A 28 1.04 -14.48 -21.26
C ARG A 28 2.31 -14.05 -20.54
N PRO A 29 2.64 -12.76 -20.47
CA PRO A 29 3.46 -12.32 -19.36
C PRO A 29 2.64 -12.64 -18.13
N GLU A 30 2.98 -13.72 -17.43
CA GLU A 30 2.72 -13.80 -16.00
C GLU A 30 3.27 -12.48 -15.47
N LEU A 31 2.37 -11.58 -15.09
CA LEU A 31 2.74 -10.41 -14.32
C LEU A 31 3.37 -11.02 -13.08
N SER A 32 4.70 -11.00 -13.05
CA SER A 32 5.49 -11.44 -11.90
C SER A 32 5.09 -10.57 -10.72
N GLU A 33 4.05 -11.01 -10.00
CA GLU A 33 3.88 -10.77 -8.57
C GLU A 33 4.83 -11.70 -7.78
N GLU A 34 5.79 -12.34 -8.46
CA GLU A 34 6.84 -13.15 -7.88
C GLU A 34 7.83 -12.25 -7.12
N ASN A 35 7.73 -12.35 -5.80
CA ASN A 35 8.59 -11.79 -4.75
C ASN A 35 8.38 -10.30 -4.39
N ALA A 36 7.16 -9.92 -4.01
CA ALA A 36 7.08 -9.21 -2.73
C ALA A 36 7.45 -10.25 -1.67
N ALA A 37 8.71 -10.25 -1.24
CA ALA A 37 9.25 -11.20 -0.28
C ALA A 37 8.23 -11.47 0.84
N THR A 38 7.78 -12.72 0.96
CA THR A 38 6.96 -13.22 2.07
C THR A 38 7.84 -13.33 3.32
N THR A 39 8.43 -12.22 3.71
CA THR A 39 9.05 -12.01 4.99
C THR A 39 8.36 -10.74 5.47
N GLY A 40 7.40 -10.90 6.38
CA GLY A 40 6.85 -9.75 7.09
C GLY A 40 8.00 -8.94 7.71
N PRO A 41 7.78 -7.66 8.07
CA PRO A 41 8.84 -6.84 8.65
C PRO A 41 9.54 -7.63 9.75
N ASP A 42 10.87 -7.68 9.68
CA ASP A 42 11.67 -8.27 10.75
C ASP A 42 11.37 -7.50 12.05
N PRO A 43 11.52 -8.11 13.24
CA PRO A 43 11.24 -7.44 14.51
C PRO A 43 12.08 -6.17 14.72
N ASP A 44 13.18 -6.03 13.97
CA ASP A 44 14.07 -4.89 13.99
C ASP A 44 13.73 -3.84 12.89
N ASP A 45 12.75 -4.10 12.03
CA ASP A 45 12.30 -3.17 10.99
C ASP A 45 11.36 -2.12 11.56
N ALA A 46 11.48 -0.88 11.05
CA ALA A 46 10.59 0.20 11.41
C ALA A 46 9.44 0.37 10.41
N VAL A 47 8.19 0.40 10.88
CA VAL A 47 6.99 0.69 10.08
C VAL A 47 6.59 2.15 10.26
N LEU A 48 6.53 2.89 9.15
CA LEU A 48 6.40 4.35 9.14
C LEU A 48 5.23 4.78 8.24
N LEU A 49 4.20 5.40 8.83
CA LEU A 49 3.07 5.98 8.09
C LEU A 49 3.32 7.46 7.81
N PHE A 50 3.05 7.91 6.60
CA PHE A 50 3.06 9.33 6.24
C PHE A 50 1.65 9.92 6.33
N VAL A 51 1.52 11.04 7.04
CA VAL A 51 0.25 11.76 7.22
C VAL A 51 0.40 13.20 6.70
N GLY A 52 -0.53 13.58 5.82
CA GLY A 52 -0.59 14.88 5.18
C GLY A 52 0.28 15.03 3.93
N GLY A 53 -0.08 15.98 3.07
CA GLY A 53 0.67 16.28 1.85
C GLY A 53 0.62 15.14 0.82
N PRO A 54 1.61 15.06 -0.09
CA PRO A 54 1.57 14.16 -1.25
C PRO A 54 1.89 12.69 -0.95
N LEU A 55 2.45 12.39 0.23
CA LEU A 55 2.71 11.01 0.67
C LEU A 55 1.62 10.47 1.61
N ASP A 56 0.52 11.20 1.80
CA ASP A 56 -0.54 10.81 2.73
C ASP A 56 -1.04 9.37 2.48
N GLY A 57 -1.19 8.61 3.57
CA GLY A 57 -1.62 7.21 3.56
C GLY A 57 -0.56 6.20 3.10
N ARG A 58 0.64 6.65 2.68
CA ARG A 58 1.73 5.73 2.32
C ARG A 58 2.41 5.18 3.56
N VAL A 59 2.69 3.88 3.53
CA VAL A 59 3.47 3.18 4.55
C VAL A 59 4.85 2.84 3.96
N GLN A 60 5.89 3.02 4.76
CA GLN A 60 7.26 2.58 4.48
C GLN A 60 7.71 1.59 5.55
N ILE A 61 8.32 0.48 5.12
CA ILE A 61 9.05 -0.43 6.01
C ILE A 61 10.54 -0.13 5.81
N ARG A 62 11.24 0.21 6.89
CA ARG A 62 12.67 0.54 6.88
C ARG A 62 13.44 -0.56 7.60
N GLU A 63 14.27 -1.26 6.83
CA GLU A 63 15.06 -2.37 7.36
C GLU A 63 16.00 -1.92 8.49
N ALA A 64 16.16 -2.78 9.50
CA ALA A 64 17.03 -2.55 10.66
C ALA A 64 18.46 -2.07 10.32
N ARG A 65 19.01 -2.58 9.21
CA ARG A 65 20.36 -2.21 8.72
C ARG A 65 20.50 -0.74 8.35
N HIS A 66 19.40 -0.02 8.13
CA HIS A 66 19.37 1.40 7.83
C HIS A 66 19.36 2.29 9.10
N GLY A 67 19.49 1.68 10.28
CA GLY A 67 19.44 2.35 11.57
C GLY A 67 18.08 3.00 11.85
N ASP A 68 18.03 3.75 12.96
CA ASP A 68 16.81 4.40 13.42
C ASP A 68 16.21 5.32 12.34
N PRO A 69 14.87 5.39 12.27
CA PRO A 69 14.18 6.39 11.46
C PRO A 69 14.68 7.80 11.76
N LEU A 70 14.89 8.59 10.70
CA LEU A 70 15.35 9.97 10.86
C LEU A 70 14.26 10.80 11.55
N PRO A 71 14.61 11.74 12.45
CA PRO A 71 13.61 12.58 13.12
C PRO A 71 12.86 13.51 12.14
N THR A 72 13.43 13.75 10.96
CA THR A 72 12.82 14.50 9.88
C THR A 72 13.18 13.86 8.55
N VAL A 73 12.21 13.77 7.63
CA VAL A 73 12.44 13.45 6.22
C VAL A 73 11.92 14.54 5.29
N THR A 74 12.58 14.67 4.15
CA THR A 74 12.22 15.65 3.12
C THR A 74 11.86 14.92 1.84
N HIS A 75 10.66 15.19 1.32
CA HIS A 75 10.24 14.70 0.02
C HIS A 75 10.20 15.85 -0.99
N VAL A 76 10.99 15.72 -2.05
CA VAL A 76 11.12 16.70 -3.11
C VAL A 76 10.38 16.22 -4.34
N HIS A 77 9.48 17.05 -4.85
CA HIS A 77 8.80 16.81 -6.12
C HIS A 77 9.40 17.70 -7.20
N LEU A 78 9.90 17.04 -8.24
CA LEU A 78 10.40 17.68 -9.45
C LEU A 78 9.34 17.53 -10.54
N HIS A 79 8.32 18.38 -10.48
CA HIS A 79 7.43 18.62 -11.62
C HIS A 79 8.08 19.73 -12.45
N GLY A 80 7.91 19.78 -13.78
CA GLY A 80 8.57 20.75 -14.67
C GLY A 80 8.34 22.25 -14.40
N GLY A 81 7.80 22.63 -13.24
CA GLY A 81 7.77 23.97 -12.67
C GLY A 81 8.65 24.09 -11.40
N PRO A 82 8.30 24.99 -10.46
CA PRO A 82 9.08 25.17 -9.24
C PRO A 82 9.19 23.88 -8.41
N LYS A 83 10.38 23.62 -7.87
CA LYS A 83 10.62 22.49 -6.95
C LYS A 83 9.72 22.62 -5.73
N VAL A 84 8.92 21.60 -5.45
CA VAL A 84 8.07 21.55 -4.26
C VAL A 84 8.70 20.63 -3.21
N VAL A 85 8.85 21.13 -1.99
CA VAL A 85 9.50 20.42 -0.88
C VAL A 85 8.50 20.23 0.25
N HIS A 86 8.27 18.97 0.64
CA HIS A 86 7.46 18.61 1.81
C HIS A 86 8.37 18.05 2.89
N ARG A 87 8.30 18.64 4.09
CA ARG A 87 9.06 18.18 5.25
C ARG A 87 8.12 17.48 6.20
N TYR A 88 8.53 16.31 6.66
CA TYR A 88 7.79 15.53 7.64
C TYR A 88 8.64 15.36 8.90
N ASP A 89 8.03 15.49 10.06
CA ASP A 89 8.66 15.23 11.35
C ASP A 89 8.12 13.91 11.92
N LEU A 90 9.02 13.11 12.51
CA LEU A 90 8.69 11.82 13.09
C LEU A 90 8.04 12.00 14.47
N GLU A 91 6.89 11.35 14.66
CA GLU A 91 6.24 11.11 15.93
C GLU A 91 6.33 9.62 16.24
N PRO A 92 7.23 9.19 17.14
CA PRO A 92 7.32 7.80 17.58
C PRO A 92 6.06 7.40 18.35
N ILE A 93 5.47 6.25 18.04
CA ILE A 93 4.26 5.75 18.70
C ILE A 93 4.58 4.53 19.57
N ALA A 94 5.42 3.63 19.06
CA ALA A 94 5.93 2.45 19.78
C ALA A 94 7.32 2.10 19.23
N ASP A 95 8.01 1.17 19.88
CA ASP A 95 9.26 0.62 19.34
C ASP A 95 9.04 0.05 17.94
N GLY A 96 9.86 0.49 16.98
CA GLY A 96 9.73 0.11 15.58
C GLY A 96 8.51 0.68 14.85
N VAL A 97 7.71 1.56 15.46
CA VAL A 97 6.49 2.12 14.82
C VAL A 97 6.39 3.63 15.02
N GLY A 98 6.23 4.37 13.92
CA GLY A 98 6.12 5.83 13.97
C GLY A 98 5.29 6.44 12.84
N VAL A 99 4.92 7.71 13.04
CA VAL A 99 4.18 8.51 12.06
C VAL A 99 5.02 9.70 11.63
N TYR A 100 5.18 9.88 10.32
CA TYR A 100 5.73 11.10 9.75
C TYR A 100 4.59 12.08 9.45
N ASN A 101 4.44 13.10 10.31
CA ASN A 101 3.46 14.15 10.13
C ASN A 101 4.02 15.28 9.27
N LEU A 102 3.24 15.76 8.30
CA LEU A 102 3.64 16.91 7.48
C LEU A 102 3.85 18.13 8.38
N ARG A 103 5.07 18.68 8.38
CA ARG A 103 5.38 19.93 9.06
C ARG A 103 4.60 21.06 8.37
N PRO A 104 3.77 21.82 9.11
CA PRO A 104 3.11 22.99 8.56
C PRO A 104 4.13 23.99 8.01
N PRO A 105 3.86 24.64 6.88
CA PRO A 105 4.73 25.70 6.41
C PRO A 105 4.80 26.78 7.49
N VAL A 106 6.01 27.13 7.90
CA VAL A 106 6.22 28.32 8.73
C VAL A 106 5.76 29.49 7.85
N ARG A 107 4.58 30.05 8.15
CA ARG A 107 4.07 31.22 7.44
C ARG A 107 5.12 32.32 7.58
N ARG A 108 5.94 32.52 6.55
CA ARG A 108 6.52 33.82 6.30
C ARG A 108 5.36 34.69 5.82
N PRO A 109 5.09 35.85 6.43
CA PRO A 109 4.14 36.78 5.86
C PRO A 109 4.55 37.00 4.40
N ALA A 110 3.62 36.74 3.49
CA ALA A 110 3.81 37.01 2.08
C ALA A 110 4.26 38.47 1.97
N ARG A 111 5.42 38.71 1.36
CA ARG A 111 5.71 40.06 0.88
C ARG A 111 4.66 40.33 -0.18
N ASP A 112 3.74 41.20 0.20
CA ASP A 112 2.81 41.93 -0.63
C ASP A 112 3.62 42.68 -1.69
N GLU A 113 3.87 42.03 -2.82
CA GLU A 113 4.49 42.65 -3.99
C GLU A 113 3.56 42.37 -5.19
N SER A 114 2.31 42.80 -5.05
CA SER A 114 1.48 43.10 -6.22
C SER A 114 1.97 44.43 -6.78
N VAL A 115 2.99 44.36 -7.63
CA VAL A 115 3.34 45.47 -8.52
C VAL A 115 2.15 45.69 -9.45
N ALA A 116 1.41 46.75 -9.20
CA ALA A 116 0.47 47.33 -10.16
C ALA A 116 1.29 48.10 -11.20
N ASP A 117 1.06 47.79 -12.48
CA ASP A 117 1.34 48.70 -13.61
C ASP A 117 -0.01 49.23 -14.11
#